data_AF-A0A1B7LGZ6-F1
#
_entry.id   AF-A0A1B7LGZ6-F1
#
_cell.length_a   1.000
_cell.length_b   1.000
_cell.length_c   1.000
_cell.angle_alpha   90.00
_cell.angle_beta   90.00
_cell.angle_gamma   90.00
#
_symmetry.space_group_name_H-M   'P 1'
#
loop_
_entity.id
_entity.type
_entity.pdbx_description
1 polymer ?
#
loop_
_entity_poly.entity_id
_entity_poly.type
_entity_poly.pdbx_seq_one_letter_code
_entity_poly.pdbx_strand_id
1 'polypeptide(L)'
;MLAGHVRFLAQKCPSAARKVKNDLMDSIRSLCQMPERFPFLEAAFIPSNKYHKMFVEKWYLILYQIRDQTVYVDYIVDCRQDYSWLLR
;
A
#
# COMPACT_ATOMS: atom_id res chain seq x y z
N MET A 1 8.13 1.49 -4.88
CA MET A 1 7.77 0.39 -5.81
C MET A 1 8.09 -0.95 -5.16
N LEU A 2 7.13 -1.89 -5.12
CA LEU A 2 7.23 -3.17 -4.38
C LEU A 2 8.53 -3.93 -4.63
N ALA A 3 8.91 -4.12 -5.90
CA ALA A 3 10.11 -4.87 -6.28
C ALA A 3 11.40 -4.28 -5.66
N GLY A 4 11.48 -2.94 -5.57
CA GLY A 4 12.60 -2.26 -4.94
C GLY A 4 12.70 -2.56 -3.44
N HIS A 5 11.59 -2.42 -2.71
CA HIS A 5 11.55 -2.70 -1.26
C HIS A 5 11.85 -4.17 -0.95
N VAL A 6 11.26 -5.09 -1.71
CA VAL A 6 11.49 -6.53 -1.54
C VAL A 6 12.95 -6.89 -1.82
N ARG A 7 13.55 -6.35 -2.90
CA ARG A 7 14.97 -6.57 -3.22
C ARG A 7 15.89 -6.05 -2.12
N PHE A 8 15.64 -4.85 -1.61
CA PHE A 8 16.43 -4.26 -0.52
C PHE A 8 16.35 -5.12 0.74
N LEU A 9 15.14 -5.54 1.14
CA LEU A 9 14.97 -6.39 2.31
C LEU A 9 15.62 -7.77 2.11
N ALA A 10 15.57 -8.31 0.89
CA ALA A 10 16.15 -9.61 0.57
C ALA A 10 17.68 -9.62 0.70
N GLN A 11 18.37 -8.49 0.47
CA GLN A 11 19.81 -8.37 0.68
C GLN A 11 20.21 -8.54 2.15
N LYS A 12 19.31 -8.25 3.08
CA LYS A 12 19.54 -8.40 4.52
C LYS A 12 18.97 -9.70 5.06
N CYS A 13 17.74 -10.04 4.67
CA CYS A 13 17.04 -11.22 5.13
C CYS A 13 16.01 -11.71 4.09
N PRO A 14 16.35 -12.74 3.28
CA PRO A 14 15.46 -13.28 2.25
C PRO A 14 14.11 -13.79 2.77
N SER A 15 14.08 -14.38 3.97
CA SER A 15 12.84 -14.86 4.59
C SER A 15 11.92 -13.71 4.98
N ALA A 16 12.47 -12.64 5.55
CA ALA A 16 11.71 -11.41 5.86
C ALA A 16 11.15 -10.76 4.59
N ALA A 17 11.95 -10.72 3.51
CA ALA A 17 11.50 -10.20 2.22
C ALA A 17 10.34 -11.00 1.64
N ARG A 18 10.39 -12.33 1.75
CA ARG A 18 9.32 -13.22 1.31
C ARG A 18 8.05 -13.02 2.13
N LYS A 19 8.18 -12.88 3.46
CA LYS A 19 7.06 -12.61 4.36
C LYS A 19 6.36 -11.30 3.97
N VAL A 20 7.09 -10.19 3.91
CA VAL A 20 6.55 -8.88 3.53
C VAL A 20 5.85 -8.91 2.16
N LYS A 21 6.45 -9.58 1.17
CA LYS A 21 5.84 -9.74 -0.14
C LYS A 21 4.50 -10.48 -0.03
N ASN A 22 4.44 -11.57 0.73
CA ASN A 22 3.21 -12.36 0.89
C ASN A 22 2.14 -11.54 1.62
N ASP A 23 2.48 -10.90 2.73
CA ASP A 23 1.54 -10.08 3.53
C ASP A 23 0.92 -8.95 2.68
N LEU A 24 1.74 -8.29 1.84
CA LEU A 24 1.27 -7.27 0.89
C LEU A 24 0.37 -7.85 -0.19
N MET A 25 0.75 -8.97 -0.80
CA MET A 25 -0.04 -9.59 -1.85
C MET A 25 -1.39 -10.10 -1.35
N ASP A 26 -1.43 -10.68 -0.15
CA ASP A 26 -2.66 -11.18 0.45
C ASP A 26 -3.58 -10.03 0.84
N SER A 27 -3.03 -8.94 1.37
CA SER A 27 -3.78 -7.71 1.63
C SER A 27 -4.34 -7.10 0.34
N ILE A 28 -3.56 -7.02 -0.74
CA ILE A 28 -4.04 -6.53 -2.05
C ILE A 28 -5.14 -7.43 -2.59
N ARG A 29 -4.96 -8.75 -2.55
CA ARG A 29 -5.98 -9.71 -3.02
C ARG A 29 -7.27 -9.56 -2.25
N SER A 30 -7.20 -9.30 -0.94
CA SER A 30 -8.39 -9.10 -0.11
C SER A 30 -9.25 -7.90 -0.56
N LEU A 31 -8.71 -6.96 -1.35
CA LEU A 31 -9.49 -5.87 -1.95
C LEU A 31 -10.48 -6.36 -3.03
N CYS A 32 -10.42 -7.62 -3.47
CA CYS A 32 -11.47 -8.19 -4.31
C CYS A 32 -12.83 -8.26 -3.60
N GLN A 33 -12.83 -8.22 -2.26
CA GLN A 33 -14.03 -8.22 -1.44
C GLN A 33 -14.19 -6.85 -0.77
N MET A 34 -15.21 -6.10 -1.18
CA MET A 34 -15.57 -4.81 -0.59
C MET A 34 -14.38 -3.82 -0.60
N PRO A 35 -13.84 -3.47 -1.78
CA PRO A 35 -12.71 -2.56 -1.89
C PRO A 35 -12.99 -1.17 -1.30
N GLU A 36 -14.25 -0.77 -1.15
CA GLU A 36 -14.65 0.51 -0.55
C GLU A 36 -14.49 0.55 0.98
N ARG A 37 -14.16 -0.59 1.63
CA ARG A 37 -14.13 -0.71 3.10
C ARG A 37 -13.07 0.14 3.80
N PHE A 38 -12.07 0.62 3.07
CA PHE A 38 -11.05 1.51 3.60
C PHE A 38 -11.36 2.96 3.26
N PRO A 39 -11.03 3.93 4.13
CA PRO A 39 -11.33 5.32 3.88
C PRO A 39 -10.50 5.91 2.72
N PHE A 40 -10.96 7.03 2.19
CA PHE A 40 -10.16 7.85 1.29
C PHE A 40 -8.94 8.45 2.02
N LEU A 41 -7.89 8.74 1.25
CA LEU A 41 -6.73 9.48 1.68
C LEU A 41 -7.05 10.97 1.65
N GLU A 42 -6.93 11.60 2.82
CA GLU A 42 -6.92 13.06 2.95
C GLU A 42 -5.47 13.53 2.97
N ALA A 43 -5.08 14.34 1.98
CA ALA A 43 -3.76 14.96 1.92
C ALA A 43 -3.82 16.28 1.15
N ALA A 44 -3.11 17.31 1.61
CA ALA A 44 -3.22 18.68 1.12
C ALA A 44 -2.99 18.86 -0.39
N PHE A 45 -2.20 17.98 -1.01
CA PHE A 45 -1.83 18.06 -2.43
C PHE A 45 -2.47 16.95 -3.28
N ILE A 46 -3.41 16.19 -2.72
CA ILE A 46 -4.11 15.11 -3.40
C ILE A 46 -5.58 15.48 -3.49
N PRO A 47 -6.19 15.42 -4.70
CA PRO A 47 -7.64 15.63 -4.83
C PRO A 47 -8.42 14.68 -3.90
N SER A 48 -9.47 15.21 -3.27
CA SER A 48 -10.37 14.40 -2.45
C SER A 48 -10.90 13.20 -3.25
N ASN A 49 -11.10 12.09 -2.56
CA ASN A 49 -11.58 10.83 -3.12
C ASN A 49 -10.73 10.21 -4.24
N LYS A 50 -9.49 10.70 -4.45
CA LYS A 50 -8.62 10.14 -5.50
C LYS A 50 -8.11 8.74 -5.15
N TYR A 51 -7.72 8.51 -3.89
CA TYR A 51 -7.16 7.23 -3.44
C TYR A 51 -7.85 6.76 -2.18
N HIS A 52 -8.17 5.48 -2.10
CA HIS A 52 -8.37 4.79 -0.83
C HIS A 52 -7.01 4.45 -0.21
N LYS A 53 -6.96 4.39 1.13
CA LYS A 53 -5.74 4.07 1.87
C LYS A 53 -5.89 2.81 2.72
N MET A 54 -5.01 1.84 2.53
CA MET A 54 -4.97 0.60 3.31
C MET A 54 -3.61 0.43 3.96
N PHE A 55 -3.57 0.34 5.30
CA PHE A 55 -2.37 -0.06 6.01
C PHE A 55 -2.22 -1.58 6.00
N VAL A 56 -1.02 -2.04 5.67
CA VAL A 56 -0.62 -3.43 5.77
C VAL A 56 0.48 -3.53 6.82
N GLU A 57 0.20 -4.32 7.85
CA GLU A 57 1.01 -4.36 9.07
C GLU A 57 1.17 -2.94 9.66
N LYS A 58 2.36 -2.64 10.19
CA LYS A 58 2.70 -1.32 10.77
C LYS A 58 3.51 -0.42 9.81
N TRP A 59 3.88 -0.92 8.64
CA TRP A 59 4.97 -0.32 7.86
C TRP A 59 4.60 0.08 6.45
N TYR A 60 3.57 -0.51 5.85
CA TYR A 60 3.25 -0.24 4.46
C TYR A 60 1.87 0.40 4.32
N LEU A 61 1.81 1.44 3.49
CA LEU A 61 0.57 2.06 3.05
C LEU A 61 0.36 1.73 1.58
N ILE A 62 -0.81 1.16 1.28
CA ILE A 62 -1.26 0.91 -0.09
C ILE A 62 -2.25 2.00 -0.46
N LEU A 63 -1.97 2.68 -1.58
CA LEU A 63 -2.88 3.64 -2.20
C LEU A 63 -3.46 3.01 -3.45
N TYR A 64 -4.78 2.97 -3.52
CA TYR A 64 -5.49 2.34 -4.64
C TYR A 64 -6.71 3.13 -5.06
N GLN A 65 -7.16 2.89 -6.28
CA GLN A 65 -8.38 3.44 -6.85
C GLN A 65 -9.33 2.29 -7.20
N ILE A 66 -10.62 2.58 -7.21
CA ILE A 66 -11.64 1.71 -7.76
C ILE A 66 -12.15 2.40 -9.02
N ARG A 67 -12.06 1.73 -10.17
CA ARG A 67 -12.65 2.20 -11.42
C ARG A 67 -13.52 1.09 -11.97
N ASP A 68 -14.81 1.39 -12.09
CA ASP A 68 -15.86 0.42 -12.36
C ASP A 68 -15.81 -0.75 -11.37
N GLN A 69 -15.32 -1.92 -11.81
CA GLN A 69 -15.17 -3.12 -10.99
C GLN A 69 -13.71 -3.52 -10.78
N THR A 70 -12.76 -2.65 -11.14
CA THR A 70 -11.33 -2.95 -11.08
C THR A 70 -10.64 -2.12 -10.00
N VAL A 71 -9.89 -2.81 -9.15
CA VAL A 71 -9.00 -2.18 -8.16
C VAL A 71 -7.64 -1.95 -8.79
N TYR A 72 -7.22 -0.69 -8.85
CA TYR A 72 -5.89 -0.27 -9.31
C TYR A 72 -5.02 0.09 -8.11
N VAL A 73 -3.97 -0.69 -7.87
CA VAL A 73 -2.96 -0.37 -6.85
C VAL A 73 -1.91 0.53 -7.47
N ASP A 74 -1.98 1.82 -7.18
CA ASP A 74 -1.09 2.82 -7.77
C ASP A 74 0.21 2.95 -6.98
N TYR A 75 0.15 2.85 -5.65
CA TYR A 75 1.33 2.98 -4.81
C TYR A 75 1.37 1.98 -3.65
N ILE A 76 2.57 1.50 -3.35
CA ILE A 76 2.93 0.82 -2.11
C ILE A 76 4.07 1.63 -1.51
N VAL A 77 3.79 2.27 -0.37
CA VAL A 77 4.66 3.21 0.33
C VAL A 77 5.20 2.54 1.58
N ASP A 78 6.50 2.66 1.82
CA ASP A 78 7.14 2.24 3.07
C ASP A 78 7.16 3.41 4.05
N CYS A 79 6.27 3.38 5.04
CA CYS A 79 6.06 4.45 6.03
C CYS A 79 7.23 4.63 7.02
N ARG A 80 8.29 3.81 6.92
CA ARG A 80 9.55 4.03 7.66
C ARG A 80 10.42 5.09 7.01
N GLN A 81 10.14 5.42 5.75
CA GLN A 81 10.78 6.54 5.06
C GLN A 81 10.06 7.84 5.40
N ASP A 82 10.67 8.98 5.07
CA ASP A 82 10.11 10.29 5.41
C ASP A 82 8.94 10.68 4.49
N TYR A 83 7.77 10.14 4.83
CA TYR A 83 6.47 10.42 4.20
C TYR A 83 5.52 11.15 5.15
N SER A 84 6.08 11.93 6.08
CA SER A 84 5.33 12.70 7.08
C SER A 84 4.28 13.63 6.45
N TRP A 85 4.53 14.09 5.22
CA TRP A 85 3.62 14.94 4.43
C TRP A 85 2.39 14.20 3.88
N LEU A 86 2.42 12.86 3.82
CA LEU A 86 1.36 12.01 3.27
C LEU A 86 0.44 11.45 4.37
N LEU A 87 0.93 11.35 5.60
CA LEU A 87 0.31 10.61 6.71
C LEU A 87 -0.20 11.50 7.85
N ARG A 88 -0.49 12.78 7.58
CA ARG A 88 -1.04 13.69 8.60
C ARG A 88 -2.45 13.32 9.05
#